data_AF-A0A4Q5PZ94-F1
#
_entry.id   AF-A0A4Q5PZ94-F1
#
_cell.length_a   1.000
_cell.length_b   1.000
_cell.length_c   1.000
_cell.angle_alpha   90.00
_cell.angle_beta   90.00
_cell.angle_gamma   90.00
#
_symmetry.space_group_name_H-M   'P 1'
#
loop_
_entity.id
_entity.type
_entity.pdbx_description
1 polymer ?
#
loop_
_entity_poly.entity_id
_entity_poly.type
_entity_poly.pdbx_seq_one_letter_code
_entity_poly.pdbx_strand_id
1 'polypeptide(L)'
;MDSFYSILIPVIFITLLLLLNALFVAAEFAIIGIPKVLVEKLAGKGKKTALKLRDILNNSRLQDLYITTAQLGITLASLGLGMYGEHVLAEWLYQGMQFLQLDSKIAAHSVATVISIIILTYLHIVIGEMIPKSLA
;
A
#
# COMPACT_ATOMS: atom_id res chain seq x y z
N MET A 1 28.68 -11.92 3.46
CA MET A 1 27.89 -10.97 2.63
C MET A 1 26.44 -11.43 2.49
N ASP A 2 26.15 -12.72 2.62
CA ASP A 2 24.82 -13.30 2.39
C ASP A 2 23.74 -12.82 3.37
N SER A 3 24.10 -12.58 4.64
CA SER A 3 23.16 -12.08 5.67
C SER A 3 22.68 -10.64 5.45
N PHE A 4 23.42 -9.83 4.68
CA PHE A 4 23.00 -8.45 4.41
C PHE A 4 21.91 -8.41 3.34
N TYR A 5 22.08 -9.20 2.26
CA TYR A 5 21.10 -9.30 1.18
C TYR A 5 19.79 -9.95 1.65
N SER A 6 19.85 -10.90 2.58
CA SER A 6 18.65 -11.55 3.15
C SER A 6 17.74 -10.61 3.94
N ILE A 7 18.25 -9.45 4.40
CA ILE A 7 17.46 -8.43 5.09
C ILE A 7 17.13 -7.29 4.14
N LEU A 8 18.11 -6.83 3.36
CA LEU A 8 17.94 -5.68 2.48
C LEU A 8 16.88 -5.91 1.40
N ILE A 9 16.89 -7.07 0.74
CA ILE A 9 15.95 -7.37 -0.35
C ILE A 9 14.50 -7.35 0.17
N PRO A 10 14.15 -8.06 1.25
CA PRO A 10 12.79 -8.01 1.76
C PRO A 10 12.34 -6.63 2.20
N VAL A 11 13.21 -5.86 2.89
CA VAL A 11 12.87 -4.50 3.33
C VAL A 11 12.56 -3.61 2.13
N ILE A 12 13.37 -3.66 1.07
CA ILE A 12 13.13 -2.90 -0.16
C ILE A 12 11.80 -3.31 -0.78
N PHE A 13 11.54 -4.62 -0.91
CA PHE A 13 10.33 -5.11 -1.55
C PHE A 13 9.05 -4.75 -0.78
N ILE A 14 9.06 -4.94 0.55
CA ILE A 14 7.97 -4.54 1.46
C ILE A 14 7.72 -3.03 1.36
N THR A 15 8.80 -2.23 1.40
CA THR A 15 8.71 -0.77 1.31
C THR A 15 8.15 -0.34 -0.05
N LEU A 16 8.59 -0.96 -1.14
CA LEU A 16 8.09 -0.68 -2.49
C LEU A 16 6.59 -1.00 -2.60
N LEU A 17 6.15 -2.15 -2.08
CA LEU A 17 4.73 -2.53 -2.08
C LEU A 17 3.88 -1.56 -1.25
N LEU A 18 4.39 -1.12 -0.11
CA LEU A 18 3.73 -0.13 0.74
C LEU A 18 3.59 1.23 0.03
N LEU A 19 4.66 1.70 -0.62
CA LEU A 19 4.65 2.94 -1.39
C LEU A 19 3.75 2.86 -2.62
N LEU A 20 3.72 1.71 -3.31
CA LEU A 20 2.81 1.48 -4.44
C LEU A 20 1.35 1.53 -3.98
N ASN A 21 1.02 0.86 -2.88
CA ASN A 21 -0.31 0.92 -2.29
C ASN A 21 -0.69 2.38 -1.94
N ALA A 22 0.21 3.09 -1.26
CA ALA A 22 0.04 4.49 -0.91
C ALA A 22 -0.19 5.40 -2.12
N LEU A 23 0.55 5.16 -3.21
CA LEU A 23 0.39 5.90 -4.46
C LEU A 23 -1.00 5.67 -5.08
N PHE A 24 -1.48 4.43 -5.13
CA PHE A 24 -2.80 4.12 -5.68
C PHE A 24 -3.92 4.69 -4.82
N VAL A 25 -3.81 4.60 -3.50
CA VAL A 25 -4.78 5.22 -2.57
C VAL A 25 -4.80 6.73 -2.74
N ALA A 26 -3.65 7.39 -2.78
CA ALA A 26 -3.58 8.83 -3.04
C ALA A 26 -4.25 9.19 -4.38
N ALA A 27 -3.98 8.41 -5.43
CA ALA A 27 -4.51 8.64 -6.77
C ALA A 27 -6.03 8.45 -6.85
N GLU A 28 -6.59 7.45 -6.14
CA GLU A 28 -8.04 7.22 -6.03
C GLU A 28 -8.72 8.39 -5.31
N PHE A 29 -8.22 8.75 -4.12
CA PHE A 29 -8.84 9.78 -3.29
C PHE A 29 -8.67 11.18 -3.87
N ALA A 30 -7.58 11.48 -4.57
CA ALA A 30 -7.40 12.76 -5.24
C ALA A 30 -8.45 13.01 -6.34
N ILE A 31 -8.86 11.98 -7.07
CA ILE A 31 -9.92 12.09 -8.10
C ILE A 31 -11.30 12.24 -7.46
N ILE A 32 -11.54 11.58 -6.33
CA ILE A 32 -12.83 11.67 -5.62
C ILE A 32 -12.95 13.04 -4.92
N GLY A 33 -11.86 13.56 -4.36
CA GLY A 33 -11.82 14.79 -3.57
C GLY A 33 -11.78 16.07 -4.39
N ILE A 34 -11.36 16.03 -5.66
CA ILE A 34 -11.20 17.26 -6.44
C ILE A 34 -12.54 17.87 -6.89
N PRO A 35 -12.80 19.16 -6.61
CA PRO A 35 -14.02 19.82 -7.08
C PRO A 35 -14.03 19.95 -8.61
N LYS A 36 -15.09 19.47 -9.27
CA LYS A 36 -15.25 19.59 -10.73
C LYS A 36 -15.11 21.03 -11.23
N VAL A 37 -15.68 21.99 -10.47
CA VAL A 37 -15.59 23.44 -10.76
C VAL A 37 -14.15 23.94 -10.83
N LEU A 38 -13.25 23.43 -9.97
CA LEU A 38 -11.84 23.81 -9.99
C LEU A 38 -11.16 23.30 -11.26
N VAL A 39 -11.46 22.07 -11.65
CA VAL A 39 -10.91 21.44 -12.86
C VAL A 39 -11.39 22.17 -14.11
N GLU A 40 -12.68 22.50 -14.19
CA GLU A 40 -13.25 23.29 -15.28
C GLU A 40 -12.60 24.68 -15.39
N LYS A 41 -12.40 25.38 -14.26
CA LYS A 41 -11.72 26.68 -14.23
C LYS A 41 -10.28 26.59 -14.73
N LEU A 42 -9.54 25.55 -14.34
CA LEU A 42 -8.15 25.35 -14.79
C LEU A 42 -8.07 24.90 -16.26
N ALA A 43 -9.03 24.12 -16.72
CA ALA A 43 -9.17 23.73 -18.12
C ALA A 43 -9.47 24.94 -19.01
N GLY A 44 -10.35 25.85 -18.56
CA GLY A 44 -10.63 27.13 -19.23
C GLY A 44 -9.41 28.05 -19.33
N LYS A 45 -8.43 27.91 -18.44
CA LYS A 45 -7.12 28.59 -18.51
C LYS A 45 -6.11 27.90 -19.44
N GLY A 46 -6.51 26.86 -20.16
CA GLY A 46 -5.65 26.14 -21.12
C GLY A 46 -4.63 25.18 -20.49
N LYS A 47 -4.75 24.83 -19.20
CA LYS A 47 -3.86 23.83 -18.59
C LYS A 47 -4.13 22.44 -19.17
N LYS A 48 -3.16 21.88 -19.90
CA LYS A 48 -3.26 20.55 -20.55
C LYS A 48 -3.68 19.43 -19.59
N THR A 49 -3.15 19.42 -18.37
CA THR A 49 -3.50 18.40 -17.35
C THR A 49 -4.94 18.54 -16.90
N ALA A 50 -5.45 19.77 -16.73
CA ALA A 50 -6.82 20.02 -16.33
C ALA A 50 -7.83 19.68 -17.45
N LEU A 51 -7.45 19.84 -18.72
CA LEU A 51 -8.27 19.40 -19.85
C LEU A 51 -8.48 17.88 -19.82
N LYS A 52 -7.41 17.10 -19.66
CA LYS A 52 -7.50 15.64 -19.55
C LYS A 52 -8.32 15.20 -18.33
N LEU A 53 -8.07 15.84 -17.19
CA LEU A 53 -8.78 15.51 -15.95
C LEU A 53 -10.27 15.84 -16.04
N ARG A 54 -10.64 16.95 -16.71
CA ARG A 54 -12.03 17.31 -16.97
C ARG A 54 -12.75 16.22 -17.77
N ASP A 55 -12.11 15.69 -18.81
CA ASP A 55 -12.72 14.68 -19.65
C ASP A 55 -12.96 13.36 -18.88
N ILE A 56 -12.06 13.02 -17.95
CA ILE A 56 -12.25 11.89 -17.02
C ILE A 56 -13.40 12.15 -16.04
N LEU A 57 -13.46 13.34 -15.42
CA LEU A 57 -14.47 13.66 -14.39
C LEU A 57 -15.88 13.92 -14.94
N ASN A 58 -16.00 14.26 -16.22
CA ASN A 58 -17.28 14.50 -16.89
C ASN A 58 -17.85 13.23 -17.57
N ASN A 59 -17.06 12.17 -17.67
CA ASN A 59 -17.48 10.89 -18.20
C ASN A 59 -17.47 9.84 -17.09
N SER A 60 -18.64 9.52 -16.55
CA SER A 60 -18.78 8.55 -15.44
C SER A 60 -18.10 7.22 -15.73
N ARG A 61 -18.17 6.72 -16.98
CA ARG A 61 -17.52 5.45 -17.36
C ARG A 61 -16.00 5.53 -17.26
N LEU A 62 -15.40 6.66 -17.64
CA LEU A 62 -13.95 6.86 -17.52
C LEU A 62 -13.52 7.03 -16.07
N GLN A 63 -14.34 7.72 -15.27
CA GLN A 63 -14.12 7.85 -13.84
C GLN A 63 -14.18 6.49 -13.14
N ASP A 64 -15.20 5.68 -13.44
CA ASP A 64 -15.36 4.33 -12.88
C ASP A 64 -14.18 3.42 -13.27
N LEU A 65 -13.75 3.49 -14.54
CA LEU A 65 -12.60 2.72 -15.02
C LEU A 65 -11.30 3.14 -14.29
N TYR A 66 -11.11 4.44 -14.05
CA TYR A 66 -9.96 4.94 -13.30
C TYR A 66 -9.96 4.40 -11.87
N ILE A 67 -11.09 4.51 -11.16
CA ILE A 67 -11.22 4.02 -9.78
C ILE A 67 -11.00 2.51 -9.73
N THR A 68 -11.61 1.75 -10.63
CA THR A 68 -11.44 0.29 -10.71
C THR A 68 -9.98 -0.09 -10.95
N THR A 69 -9.27 0.64 -11.81
CA THR A 69 -7.84 0.40 -12.07
C THR A 69 -6.99 0.68 -10.84
N ALA A 70 -7.28 1.77 -10.11
CA ALA A 70 -6.61 2.07 -8.84
C ALA A 70 -6.86 0.96 -7.82
N GLN A 71 -8.09 0.48 -7.68
CA GLN A 71 -8.46 -0.60 -6.76
C GLN A 71 -7.80 -1.93 -7.09
N LEU A 72 -7.62 -2.27 -8.37
CA LEU A 72 -6.81 -3.43 -8.77
C LEU A 72 -5.35 -3.26 -8.33
N GLY A 73 -4.78 -2.08 -8.50
CA GLY A 73 -3.43 -1.75 -8.02
C GLY A 73 -3.30 -1.88 -6.50
N ILE A 74 -4.25 -1.31 -5.74
CA ILE A 74 -4.33 -1.44 -4.27
C ILE A 74 -4.36 -2.91 -3.89
N THR A 75 -5.25 -3.69 -4.49
CA THR A 75 -5.43 -5.13 -4.20
C THR A 75 -4.15 -5.92 -4.45
N LEU A 76 -3.51 -5.72 -5.61
CA LEU A 76 -2.26 -6.42 -5.94
C LEU A 76 -1.13 -6.06 -4.96
N ALA A 77 -1.02 -4.79 -4.58
CA ALA A 77 -0.02 -4.34 -3.61
C ALA A 77 -0.30 -4.90 -2.20
N SER A 78 -1.57 -4.88 -1.76
CA SER A 78 -1.98 -5.41 -0.46
C SER A 78 -1.78 -6.92 -0.36
N LEU A 79 -2.16 -7.68 -1.40
CA LEU A 79 -1.93 -9.12 -1.46
C LEU A 79 -0.43 -9.45 -1.47
N GLY A 80 0.36 -8.74 -2.27
CA GLY A 80 1.81 -8.91 -2.30
C GLY A 80 2.44 -8.62 -0.93
N LEU A 81 1.99 -7.56 -0.25
CA LEU A 81 2.49 -7.20 1.06
C LEU A 81 2.11 -8.23 2.13
N GLY A 82 0.89 -8.75 2.09
CA GLY A 82 0.44 -9.84 2.96
C GLY A 82 1.25 -11.10 2.72
N MET A 83 1.22 -11.64 1.51
CA MET A 83 1.86 -12.93 1.20
C MET A 83 3.38 -12.92 1.42
N TYR A 84 4.07 -11.86 1.00
CA TYR A 84 5.52 -11.78 1.11
C TYR A 84 5.97 -11.18 2.45
N GLY A 85 5.41 -10.04 2.82
CA GLY A 85 5.81 -9.32 4.03
C GLY A 85 5.53 -10.13 5.28
N GLU A 86 4.37 -10.78 5.37
CA GLU A 86 3.98 -11.56 6.55
C GLU A 86 4.95 -12.70 6.79
N HIS A 87 5.27 -13.45 5.74
CA HIS A 87 6.17 -14.59 5.82
C HIS A 87 7.56 -14.19 6.31
N VAL A 88 8.12 -13.12 5.71
CA VAL A 88 9.45 -12.61 6.07
C VAL A 88 9.49 -12.13 7.52
N LEU A 89 8.50 -11.32 7.93
CA LEU A 89 8.49 -10.73 9.27
C LEU A 89 8.22 -11.80 10.34
N ALA A 90 7.37 -12.80 10.05
CA ALA A 90 7.13 -13.93 10.94
C ALA A 90 8.39 -14.77 11.14
N GLU A 91 9.18 -15.00 10.08
CA GLU A 91 10.44 -15.74 10.18
C GLU A 91 11.48 -14.98 11.03
N TRP A 92 11.61 -13.67 10.85
CA TRP A 92 12.49 -12.84 11.67
C TRP A 92 12.08 -12.82 13.13
N LEU A 93 10.78 -12.66 13.42
CA LEU A 93 10.25 -12.72 14.78
C LEU A 93 10.48 -14.10 15.42
N TYR A 94 10.24 -15.17 14.67
CA TYR A 94 10.47 -16.53 15.14
C TYR A 94 11.95 -16.80 15.47
N GLN A 95 12.89 -16.35 14.62
CA GLN A 95 14.32 -16.45 14.91
C GLN A 95 14.70 -15.67 16.18
N GLY A 96 14.14 -14.47 16.37
CA GLY A 96 14.31 -13.69 17.60
C GLY A 96 13.81 -14.43 18.84
N MET A 97 12.68 -15.13 18.74
CA MET A 97 12.10 -15.91 19.85
C MET A 97 12.88 -17.18 20.20
N GLN A 98 13.63 -17.77 19.27
CA GLN A 98 14.50 -18.92 19.59
C GLN A 98 15.60 -18.54 20.59
N PHE A 99 16.07 -17.29 20.59
CA PHE A 99 17.02 -16.81 21.59
C PHE A 99 16.41 -16.77 23.00
N LEU A 100 15.07 -16.73 23.14
CA LEU A 100 14.36 -16.74 24.42
C LEU A 100 14.05 -18.16 24.95
N GLN A 101 14.53 -19.22 24.29
CA GLN A 101 14.35 -20.62 24.73
C GLN A 101 12.90 -21.03 25.01
N LEU A 102 11.95 -20.55 24.21
CA LEU A 102 10.56 -20.99 24.33
C LEU A 102 10.45 -22.49 23.96
N ASP A 103 10.02 -23.32 24.92
CA ASP A 103 10.02 -24.79 24.82
C ASP A 103 9.11 -25.36 23.70
N SER A 104 8.14 -24.59 23.21
CA SER A 104 7.21 -25.03 22.16
C SER A 104 7.43 -24.29 20.84
N LYS A 105 8.07 -24.98 19.88
CA LYS A 105 8.30 -24.49 18.51
C LYS A 105 7.01 -24.07 17.80
N ILE A 106 5.94 -24.85 17.99
CA ILE A 106 4.64 -24.58 17.36
C ILE A 106 4.02 -23.30 17.93
N ALA A 107 4.07 -23.12 19.25
CA ALA A 107 3.55 -21.91 19.88
C ALA A 107 4.34 -20.67 19.46
N ALA A 108 5.67 -20.75 19.44
CA ALA A 108 6.52 -19.64 19.02
C ALA A 108 6.26 -19.22 17.56
N HIS A 109 6.11 -20.18 16.65
CA HIS A 109 5.81 -19.87 15.25
C HIS A 109 4.43 -19.21 15.09
N SER A 110 3.38 -19.77 15.72
CA SER A 110 2.04 -19.18 15.66
C SER A 110 1.99 -17.77 16.24
N VAL A 111 2.68 -17.53 17.37
CA VAL A 111 2.75 -16.19 17.97
C VAL A 111 3.50 -15.21 17.06
N ALA A 112 4.62 -15.64 16.46
CA ALA A 112 5.36 -14.82 15.50
C ALA A 112 4.52 -14.44 14.28
N THR A 113 3.74 -15.37 13.74
CA THR A 113 2.79 -15.11 12.64
C THR A 113 1.72 -14.10 13.04
N VAL A 114 1.07 -14.28 14.20
CA VAL A 114 0.03 -13.34 14.67
C VAL A 114 0.60 -11.93 14.87
N ILE A 115 1.76 -11.81 15.49
CA ILE A 115 2.43 -10.51 15.69
C ILE A 115 2.82 -9.90 14.33
N SER A 116 3.33 -10.71 13.40
CA SER A 116 3.68 -10.28 12.04
C SER A 116 2.47 -9.68 11.32
N ILE A 117 1.33 -10.38 11.34
CA ILE A 117 0.07 -9.89 10.77
C ILE A 117 -0.31 -8.55 11.40
N ILE A 118 -0.33 -8.45 12.73
CA ILE A 118 -0.71 -7.21 13.42
C ILE A 118 0.19 -6.03 13.00
N ILE A 119 1.51 -6.23 13.00
CA ILE A 119 2.48 -5.18 12.64
C ILE A 119 2.29 -4.77 11.19
N LEU A 120 2.22 -5.72 10.26
CA LEU A 120 2.09 -5.41 8.84
C LEU A 120 0.74 -4.81 8.49
N THR A 121 -0.35 -5.30 9.08
CA THR A 121 -1.67 -4.69 8.93
C THR A 121 -1.64 -3.25 9.44
N TYR A 122 -1.01 -2.97 10.57
CA TYR A 122 -0.86 -1.60 11.07
C TYR A 122 -0.07 -0.72 10.10
N LEU A 123 1.11 -1.17 9.66
CA LEU A 123 1.92 -0.43 8.69
C LEU A 123 1.17 -0.21 7.38
N HIS A 124 0.50 -1.24 6.87
CA HIS A 124 -0.31 -1.17 5.66
C HIS A 124 -1.44 -0.16 5.76
N ILE A 125 -2.26 -0.23 6.81
CA ILE A 125 -3.39 0.67 6.97
C ILE A 125 -2.91 2.09 7.23
N VAL A 126 -1.95 2.29 8.14
CA VAL A 126 -1.53 3.64 8.51
C VAL A 126 -0.75 4.30 7.38
N ILE A 127 0.30 3.65 6.88
CA ILE A 127 1.22 4.23 5.90
C ILE A 127 0.69 4.05 4.48
N GLY A 128 0.18 2.86 4.17
CA GLY A 128 -0.36 2.54 2.85
C GLY A 128 -1.70 3.21 2.57
N GLU A 129 -2.54 3.46 3.58
CA GLU A 129 -3.87 4.03 3.34
C GLU A 129 -4.15 5.37 4.03
N MET A 130 -4.05 5.45 5.35
CA MET A 130 -4.53 6.60 6.11
C MET A 130 -3.73 7.87 5.82
N ILE A 131 -2.40 7.77 5.77
CA ILE A 131 -1.53 8.90 5.44
C ILE A 131 -1.86 9.44 4.04
N PRO A 132 -1.84 8.63 2.96
CA PRO A 132 -2.25 9.06 1.63
C PRO A 132 -3.64 9.68 1.56
N LYS A 133 -4.64 9.06 2.21
CA LYS A 133 -6.01 9.59 2.28
C LYS A 133 -6.08 10.99 2.91
N SER A 134 -5.22 11.27 3.89
CA SER A 134 -5.17 12.57 4.55
C SER A 134 -4.43 13.66 3.74
N LEU A 135 -3.58 13.26 2.80
CA LEU A 135 -2.76 14.17 2.00
C LEU A 135 -3.35 14.48 0.61
N ALA A 136 -4.22 13.59 0.11
CA ALA A 136 -4.89 13.70 -1.19
C ALA A 136 -6.08 14.67 -1.15
#